data_AF-A0A2P6C7D2-F1
#
_entry.id   AF-A0A2P6C7D2-F1
#
_cell.length_a   1.000
_cell.length_b   1.000
_cell.length_c   1.000
_cell.angle_alpha   90.00
_cell.angle_beta   90.00
_cell.angle_gamma   90.00
#
_symmetry.space_group_name_H-M   'P 1'
#
loop_
_entity.id
_entity.type
_entity.pdbx_description
1 polymer ?
#
loop_
_entity_poly.entity_id
_entity_poly.type
_entity_poly.pdbx_seq_one_letter_code
_entity_poly.pdbx_strand_id
1 'polypeptide(L)'
;MEKETLIKYLEFLKTESKRHQNDKIITDDELNQLEIEIKRFIQKVKESLFSKEIKFIISQIDFNLNEENHNKPKHKWLNFIGGFQANEFKQQENRKQRFLKLYNELDATLFKVKSIL
;
A
#
# COMPACT_ATOMS: atom_id res chain seq x y z
N MET A 1 16.90 11.01 7.93
CA MET A 1 16.79 10.32 6.62
C MET A 1 17.40 11.22 5.57
N GLU A 2 18.26 10.69 4.69
CA GLU A 2 18.91 11.43 3.61
C GLU A 2 18.22 11.20 2.25
N LYS A 3 18.54 12.01 1.24
CA LYS A 3 17.91 11.97 -0.10
C LYS A 3 18.01 10.59 -0.75
N GLU A 4 19.20 9.98 -0.73
CA GLU A 4 19.42 8.65 -1.29
C GLU A 4 18.60 7.58 -0.54
N THR A 5 18.54 7.69 0.79
CA THR A 5 17.71 6.79 1.61
C THR A 5 16.23 6.90 1.25
N LEU A 6 15.72 8.11 1.03
CA LEU A 6 14.33 8.32 0.62
C LEU A 6 14.04 7.64 -0.73
N ILE A 7 14.90 7.85 -1.73
CA ILE A 7 14.73 7.24 -3.06
C ILE A 7 14.74 5.71 -2.96
N LYS A 8 15.75 5.14 -2.29
CA LYS A 8 15.87 3.70 -2.09
C LYS A 8 14.66 3.12 -1.37
N TYR A 9 14.13 3.85 -0.39
CA TYR A 9 12.97 3.38 0.37
C TYR A 9 11.67 3.44 -0.45
N LEU A 10 11.46 4.49 -1.25
CA LEU A 10 10.34 4.56 -2.19
C LEU A 10 10.41 3.46 -3.25
N GLU A 11 11.61 3.14 -3.75
CA GLU A 11 11.85 2.01 -4.66
C GLU A 11 11.57 0.66 -4.01
N PHE A 12 11.97 0.49 -2.75
CA PHE A 12 11.63 -0.68 -1.94
C PHE A 12 10.11 -0.84 -1.82
N LEU A 13 9.38 0.18 -1.36
CA LEU A 13 7.92 0.11 -1.24
C LEU A 13 7.23 -0.16 -2.58
N LYS A 14 7.74 0.42 -3.67
CA LYS A 14 7.22 0.17 -5.02
C LYS A 14 7.40 -1.31 -5.41
N THR A 15 8.58 -1.85 -5.15
CA THR A 15 8.91 -3.23 -5.47
C THR A 15 8.07 -4.20 -4.64
N GLU A 16 7.93 -3.95 -3.34
CA GLU A 16 7.09 -4.76 -2.45
C GLU A 16 5.61 -4.72 -2.86
N SER A 17 5.10 -3.55 -3.25
CA SER A 17 3.72 -3.43 -3.75
C SER A 17 3.52 -4.27 -5.01
N LYS A 18 4.49 -4.26 -5.93
CA LYS A 18 4.44 -5.09 -7.13
C LYS A 18 4.54 -6.58 -6.82
N ARG A 19 5.38 -6.97 -5.84
CA ARG A 19 5.50 -8.35 -5.38
C ARG A 19 4.15 -8.87 -4.88
N HIS A 20 3.55 -8.16 -3.92
CA HIS A 20 2.26 -8.55 -3.34
C HIS A 20 1.12 -8.57 -4.35
N GLN A 21 1.11 -7.67 -5.34
CA GLN A 21 0.13 -7.72 -6.43
C GLN A 21 0.21 -9.02 -7.25
N ASN A 22 1.40 -9.62 -7.38
CA ASN A 22 1.62 -10.87 -8.12
C ASN A 22 1.52 -12.12 -7.25
N ASP A 23 1.56 -11.99 -5.92
CA ASP A 23 1.43 -13.11 -5.00
C ASP A 23 0.06 -13.80 -5.17
N LYS A 24 0.03 -15.12 -4.97
CA LYS A 24 -1.23 -15.88 -5.02
C LYS A 24 -2.11 -15.59 -3.81
N ILE A 25 -1.47 -15.47 -2.64
CA ILE A 25 -2.11 -15.24 -1.35
C ILE A 25 -1.30 -14.15 -0.66
N ILE A 26 -1.99 -13.13 -0.17
CA ILE A 26 -1.44 -12.10 0.69
C ILE A 26 -2.02 -12.33 2.08
N THR A 27 -1.16 -12.58 3.06
CA THR A 27 -1.57 -12.85 4.45
C THR A 27 -1.84 -11.56 5.23
N ASP A 28 -2.64 -11.67 6.28
CA ASP A 28 -2.91 -10.53 7.18
C ASP A 28 -1.65 -10.10 7.94
N ASP A 29 -0.77 -11.05 8.27
CA ASP A 29 0.50 -10.76 8.92
C ASP A 29 1.44 -9.96 8.01
N GLU A 30 1.54 -10.31 6.72
CA GLU A 30 2.32 -9.52 5.75
C GLU A 30 1.76 -8.10 5.59
N LEU A 31 0.43 -7.96 5.52
CA LEU A 31 -0.23 -6.65 5.46
C LEU A 31 0.08 -5.81 6.70
N ASN A 32 -0.03 -6.41 7.89
CA ASN A 32 0.25 -5.73 9.16
C ASN A 32 1.72 -5.31 9.26
N GLN A 33 2.65 -6.18 8.85
CA GLN A 33 4.08 -5.86 8.85
C GLN A 33 4.39 -4.70 7.92
N LEU A 34 3.84 -4.71 6.70
CA LEU A 34 4.03 -3.62 5.74
C LEU A 34 3.40 -2.32 6.24
N GLU A 35 2.22 -2.37 6.85
CA GLU A 35 1.58 -1.18 7.42
C GLU A 35 2.41 -0.55 8.55
N ILE A 36 3.02 -1.37 9.43
CA ILE A 36 3.94 -0.90 10.47
C ILE A 36 5.16 -0.22 9.83
N GLU A 37 5.72 -0.83 8.79
CA GLU A 37 6.90 -0.32 8.11
C GLU A 37 6.62 1.01 7.39
N ILE A 38 5.47 1.12 6.73
CA ILE A 38 4.97 2.38 6.14
C ILE A 38 4.77 3.46 7.21
N LYS A 39 4.18 3.13 8.36
CA LYS A 39 4.02 4.09 9.47
C LYS A 39 5.37 4.63 9.94
N ARG A 40 6.37 3.77 10.09
CA ARG A 40 7.74 4.16 10.44
C ARG A 40 8.37 5.04 9.36
N PHE A 41 8.18 4.71 8.09
CA PHE A 41 8.65 5.52 6.97
C PHE A 41 8.07 6.94 7.01
N ILE A 42 6.74 7.06 7.12
CA ILE A 42 6.05 8.35 7.18
C ILE A 42 6.58 9.18 8.33
N GLN A 43 6.79 8.57 9.51
CA GLN A 43 7.36 9.27 10.66
C GLN A 43 8.77 9.79 10.38
N LYS A 44 9.65 8.95 9.81
CA LYS A 44 11.01 9.36 9.42
C LYS A 44 11.02 10.48 8.38
N VAL A 45 10.09 10.48 7.43
CA VAL A 45 9.93 11.57 6.45
C VAL A 45 9.49 12.85 7.15
N LYS A 46 8.53 12.79 8.07
CA LYS A 46 8.06 13.96 8.83
C LYS A 46 9.18 14.60 9.65
N GLU A 47 9.98 13.80 10.33
CA GLU A 47 11.11 14.23 11.18
C GLU A 47 12.34 14.68 10.39
N SER A 48 12.44 14.33 9.10
CA SER A 48 13.58 14.70 8.25
C SER A 48 13.68 16.20 7.98
N LEU A 49 14.84 16.63 7.49
CA LEU A 49 15.10 17.99 7.01
C LEU A 49 14.65 18.22 5.55
N PHE A 50 13.85 17.32 4.95
CA PHE A 50 13.36 17.51 3.59
C PHE A 50 12.49 18.77 3.47
N SER A 51 12.47 19.35 2.27
CA SER A 51 11.65 20.52 1.95
C SER A 51 10.17 20.22 2.18
N LYS A 52 9.37 21.27 2.42
CA LYS A 52 7.91 21.15 2.55
C LYS A 52 7.29 20.52 1.31
N GLU A 53 7.84 20.81 0.12
CA GLU A 53 7.39 20.26 -1.15
C GLU A 53 7.55 18.74 -1.22
N ILE A 54 8.73 18.20 -0.87
CA ILE A 54 8.96 16.74 -0.85
C ILE A 54 8.01 16.06 0.15
N LYS A 55 7.87 16.63 1.35
CA LYS A 55 6.95 16.09 2.37
C LYS A 55 5.50 16.12 1.89
N PHE A 56 5.09 17.18 1.20
CA PHE A 56 3.75 17.32 0.63
C PHE A 56 3.49 16.31 -0.49
N ILE A 57 4.46 16.09 -1.40
CA ILE A 57 4.32 15.09 -2.46
C ILE A 57 4.16 13.69 -1.85
N ILE A 58 5.00 13.33 -0.86
CA ILE A 58 4.91 12.02 -0.18
C ILE A 58 3.57 11.87 0.55
N SER A 59 3.04 12.95 1.15
CA SER A 59 1.76 12.89 1.86
C SER A 59 0.55 12.71 0.94
N GLN A 60 0.71 12.81 -0.39
CA GLN A 60 -0.38 12.51 -1.34
C GLN A 60 -0.55 11.01 -1.62
N ILE A 61 0.40 10.17 -1.20
CA ILE A 61 0.29 8.72 -1.38
C ILE A 61 -0.76 8.16 -0.41
N ASP A 62 -1.72 7.41 -0.94
CA ASP A 62 -2.70 6.66 -0.17
C ASP A 62 -2.10 5.33 0.30
N PHE A 63 -1.55 5.36 1.50
CA PHE A 63 -0.98 4.19 2.15
C PHE A 63 -2.02 3.27 2.82
N ASN A 64 -3.33 3.52 2.64
CA ASN A 64 -4.35 2.70 3.28
C ASN A 64 -4.49 1.34 2.58
N LEU A 65 -3.99 0.29 3.25
CA LEU A 65 -4.10 -1.09 2.78
C LEU A 65 -5.37 -1.80 3.31
N ASN A 66 -6.12 -1.18 4.22
CA ASN A 66 -7.25 -1.81 4.90
C ASN A 66 -8.46 -2.01 3.99
N GLU A 67 -9.21 -3.08 4.28
CA GLU A 67 -10.54 -3.29 3.71
C GLU A 67 -11.53 -2.28 4.28
N GLU A 68 -11.74 -1.16 3.56
CA GLU A 68 -12.97 -0.41 3.78
C GLU A 68 -14.15 -1.30 3.37
N ASN A 69 -14.84 -1.75 4.42
CA ASN A 69 -15.94 -2.69 4.43
C ASN A 69 -17.24 -2.08 3.84
N HIS A 70 -17.17 -1.40 2.70
CA HIS A 70 -18.36 -0.80 2.06
C HIS A 70 -19.31 -1.83 1.46
N ASN A 71 -18.90 -3.10 1.39
CA ASN A 71 -19.69 -4.21 0.86
C ASN A 71 -19.98 -5.27 1.94
N LYS A 72 -20.47 -4.89 3.13
CA LYS A 72 -21.10 -5.88 4.02
C LYS A 72 -22.37 -6.40 3.32
N PRO A 73 -22.44 -7.67 2.89
CA PRO A 73 -23.65 -8.18 2.26
C PRO A 73 -24.75 -8.21 3.33
N LYS A 74 -25.88 -7.56 3.04
CA LYS A 74 -27.07 -7.49 3.92
C LYS A 74 -27.67 -8.87 4.27
N HIS A 75 -27.24 -9.95 3.62
CA HIS A 75 -27.85 -11.27 3.75
C HIS A 75 -26.79 -12.36 3.96
N LYS A 76 -26.63 -12.80 5.23
CA LYS A 76 -25.66 -13.81 5.68
C LYS A 76 -25.94 -15.24 5.19
N TRP A 77 -27.13 -15.53 4.68
CA TRP A 77 -27.60 -16.91 4.48
C TRP A 77 -27.29 -17.52 3.09
N LEU A 78 -26.97 -16.70 2.07
CA LEU A 78 -26.62 -17.21 0.73
C LEU A 78 -25.18 -17.76 0.61
N ASN A 79 -24.35 -17.63 1.65
CA ASN A 79 -22.92 -17.98 1.59
C ASN A 79 -22.59 -19.43 1.96
N PHE A 80 -23.57 -20.27 2.27
CA PHE A 80 -23.29 -21.51 3.01
C PHE A 80 -22.73 -22.69 2.20
N ILE A 81 -22.83 -22.69 0.86
CA ILE A 81 -22.36 -23.84 0.04
C ILE A 81 -21.21 -23.47 -0.94
N GLY A 82 -21.01 -22.18 -1.24
CA GLY A 82 -19.89 -21.70 -2.06
C GLY A 82 -19.39 -20.29 -1.71
N GLY A 83 -19.91 -19.69 -0.63
CA GLY A 83 -19.66 -18.28 -0.31
C GLY A 83 -18.34 -18.03 0.40
N PHE A 84 -17.80 -18.97 1.18
CA PHE A 84 -16.52 -18.76 1.87
C PHE A 84 -15.35 -18.63 0.90
N GLN A 85 -15.20 -19.59 -0.02
CA GLN A 85 -14.13 -19.56 -1.03
C GLN A 85 -14.28 -18.39 -2.02
N ALA A 86 -15.51 -18.03 -2.41
CA ALA A 86 -15.77 -16.86 -3.23
C ALA A 86 -15.45 -15.54 -2.51
N ASN A 87 -15.75 -15.46 -1.20
CA ASN A 87 -15.41 -14.29 -0.39
C ASN A 87 -13.89 -14.14 -0.23
N GLU A 88 -13.17 -15.23 0.05
CA GLU A 88 -11.71 -15.22 0.15
C GLU A 88 -11.06 -14.79 -1.18
N PHE A 89 -11.52 -15.34 -2.31
CA PHE A 89 -11.03 -14.94 -3.62
C PHE A 89 -11.25 -13.43 -3.87
N LYS A 90 -12.45 -12.92 -3.56
CA LYS A 90 -12.78 -11.50 -3.69
C LYS A 90 -11.90 -10.63 -2.78
N GLN A 91 -11.63 -11.05 -1.56
CA GLN A 91 -10.73 -10.34 -0.65
C GLN A 91 -9.30 -10.29 -1.19
N GLN A 92 -8.79 -11.41 -1.71
CA GLN A 92 -7.47 -11.47 -2.34
C GLN A 92 -7.38 -10.55 -3.57
N GLU A 93 -8.40 -10.55 -4.43
CA GLU A 93 -8.44 -9.64 -5.57
C GLU A 93 -8.48 -8.17 -5.14
N ASN A 94 -9.30 -7.82 -4.14
CA ASN A 94 -9.33 -6.47 -3.58
C ASN A 94 -7.96 -6.04 -3.04
N ARG A 95 -7.25 -6.93 -2.33
CA ARG A 95 -5.90 -6.66 -1.82
C ARG A 95 -4.94 -6.38 -2.98
N LYS A 96 -4.96 -7.21 -4.03
CA LYS A 96 -4.13 -7.02 -5.23
C LYS A 96 -4.39 -5.69 -5.92
N GLN A 97 -5.66 -5.29 -6.04
CA GLN A 97 -6.01 -4.00 -6.64
C GLN A 97 -5.50 -2.82 -5.81
N ARG A 98 -5.49 -2.91 -4.47
CA ARG A 98 -4.87 -1.88 -3.62
C ARG A 98 -3.37 -1.80 -3.81
N PHE A 99 -2.69 -2.95 -3.88
CA PHE A 99 -1.27 -2.98 -4.16
C PHE A 99 -0.93 -2.42 -5.54
N LEU A 100 -1.77 -2.66 -6.54
CA LEU A 100 -1.64 -2.05 -7.87
C LEU A 100 -1.79 -0.52 -7.80
N LYS A 101 -2.80 -0.03 -7.07
CA LYS A 101 -2.99 1.41 -6.84
C LYS A 101 -1.77 2.02 -6.16
N LEU A 102 -1.32 1.44 -5.05
CA LEU A 102 -0.16 1.90 -4.30
C LEU A 102 1.11 1.88 -5.15
N TYR A 103 1.32 0.83 -5.94
CA TYR A 103 2.44 0.75 -6.89
C TYR A 103 2.45 1.94 -7.86
N ASN A 104 1.32 2.27 -8.47
CA ASN A 104 1.21 3.37 -9.43
C ASN A 104 1.47 4.73 -8.76
N GLU A 105 0.95 4.94 -7.56
CA GLU A 105 1.19 6.17 -6.79
C GLU A 105 2.65 6.32 -6.36
N LEU A 106 3.29 5.22 -5.96
CA LEU A 106 4.71 5.19 -5.63
C LEU A 106 5.58 5.45 -6.86
N ASP A 107 5.25 4.88 -8.02
CA ASP A 107 6.00 5.12 -9.26
C ASP A 107 5.93 6.59 -9.70
N ALA A 108 4.71 7.16 -9.70
CA ALA A 108 4.50 8.58 -10.00
C ALA A 108 5.19 9.50 -9.00
N THR A 109 5.14 9.17 -7.70
CA THR A 109 5.80 9.95 -6.65
C THR A 109 7.31 9.86 -6.77
N LEU A 110 7.86 8.67 -7.02
CA LEU A 110 9.29 8.47 -7.20
C LEU A 110 9.81 9.32 -8.36
N PHE A 111 9.08 9.38 -9.48
CA PHE A 111 9.42 10.24 -10.61
C PHE A 111 9.46 11.72 -10.21
N LYS A 112 8.41 12.22 -9.54
CA LYS A 112 8.34 13.62 -9.07
C LYS A 112 9.46 13.96 -8.09
N VAL A 113 9.69 13.10 -7.10
CA VAL A 113 10.75 13.28 -6.09
C VAL A 113 12.13 13.31 -6.75
N LYS A 114 12.40 12.42 -7.72
CA LYS A 114 13.66 12.44 -8.48
C LYS A 114 13.85 13.71 -9.32
N SER A 115 12.78 14.34 -9.80
CA SER A 115 12.89 15.58 -10.58
C SER A 115 13.21 16.84 -9.78
N ILE A 116 13.02 16.81 -8.46
CA ILE A 116 13.21 17.98 -7.57
C ILE A 116 14.37 17.81 -6.58
N LEU A 117 14.98 16.61 -6.52
CA LEU A 117 16.10 16.28 -5.64
C LEU A 117 17.44 16.58 -6.28
#